data_AF-A0A9D8DCL3-F1
#
_entry.id   AF-A0A9D8DCL3-F1
#
_cell.length_a   1.000
_cell.length_b   1.000
_cell.length_c   1.000
_cell.angle_alpha   90.00
_cell.angle_beta   90.00
_cell.angle_gamma   90.00
#
_symmetry.space_group_name_H-M   'P 1'
#
loop_
_entity.id
_entity.type
_entity.pdbx_description
1 polymer ?
#
loop_
_entity_poly.entity_id
_entity_poly.type
_entity_poly.pdbx_seq_one_letter_code
_entity_poly.pdbx_strand_id
1 'polypeptide(L)'
;MWWYSRGPEAHAAQAYRNLPQVTVPTLFTQGDADDVVAPEEAQRQADLLRESGNERVHVAWVPGAPHFCTGQEILPVDAIAALHSEIA
;
A
#
# COMPACT_ATOMS: atom_id res chain seq x y z
N MET A 1 -2.72 -13.17 26.21
CA MET A 1 -1.41 -12.49 26.05
C MET A 1 -1.39 -11.79 24.71
N TRP A 2 -0.96 -10.52 24.65
CA TRP A 2 -0.96 -9.67 23.44
C TRP A 2 -0.28 -10.32 22.22
N TRP A 3 0.79 -11.07 22.46
CA TRP A 3 1.52 -11.79 21.42
C TRP A 3 0.66 -12.81 20.64
N TYR A 4 -0.33 -13.44 21.28
CA TYR A 4 -1.20 -14.42 20.62
C TYR A 4 -2.17 -13.78 19.62
N SER A 5 -2.57 -12.52 19.83
CA SER A 5 -3.49 -11.81 18.92
C SER A 5 -2.79 -10.91 17.91
N ARG A 6 -1.51 -10.60 18.10
CA ARG A 6 -0.73 -9.66 17.26
C ARG A 6 0.58 -10.22 16.72
N GLY A 7 0.98 -11.42 17.12
CA GLY A 7 2.15 -12.11 16.56
C GLY A 7 1.95 -12.46 15.07
N PRO A 8 3.02 -12.80 14.34
CA PRO A 8 2.96 -13.05 12.90
C PRO A 8 2.04 -14.22 12.50
N GLU A 9 1.86 -15.20 13.40
CA GLU A 9 0.93 -16.32 13.20
C GLU A 9 -0.53 -15.95 13.55
N ALA A 10 -0.76 -14.81 14.20
CA ALA A 10 -2.08 -14.36 14.56
C ALA A 10 -2.86 -13.94 13.32
N HIS A 11 -4.10 -14.40 13.20
CA HIS A 11 -4.96 -14.09 12.06
C HIS A 11 -5.10 -12.58 11.80
N ALA A 12 -5.13 -11.78 12.86
CA ALA A 12 -5.24 -10.32 12.77
C ALA A 12 -3.96 -9.63 12.26
N ALA A 13 -2.81 -10.30 12.26
CA ALA A 13 -1.55 -9.79 11.73
C ALA A 13 -1.35 -10.13 10.23
N GLN A 14 -2.18 -11.02 9.68
CA GLN A 14 -2.07 -11.52 8.32
C GLN A 14 -2.91 -10.67 7.35
N ALA A 15 -2.58 -9.38 7.25
CA ALA A 15 -3.33 -8.40 6.45
C ALA A 15 -3.59 -8.86 5.01
N TYR A 16 -2.64 -9.59 4.40
CA TYR A 16 -2.76 -10.14 3.05
C TYR A 16 -4.01 -11.01 2.82
N ARG A 17 -4.53 -11.67 3.86
CA ARG A 17 -5.75 -12.50 3.76
C ARG A 17 -7.02 -11.68 3.56
N ASN A 18 -6.98 -10.41 3.97
CA ASN A 18 -8.11 -9.50 3.85
C ASN A 18 -8.02 -8.64 2.58
N LEU A 19 -6.84 -8.51 1.95
CA LEU A 19 -6.67 -7.70 0.74
C LEU A 19 -7.68 -8.06 -0.37
N PRO A 20 -7.96 -9.33 -0.69
CA PRO A 20 -8.95 -9.68 -1.72
C PRO A 20 -10.40 -9.26 -1.40
N GLN A 21 -10.68 -8.89 -0.16
CA GLN A 21 -12.02 -8.46 0.28
C GLN A 21 -12.19 -6.94 0.22
N VAL A 22 -11.12 -6.19 -0.08
CA VAL A 22 -11.15 -4.73 -0.14
C VAL A 22 -11.73 -4.26 -1.48
N THR A 23 -12.91 -3.63 -1.44
CA THR A 23 -13.65 -3.17 -2.64
C THR A 23 -13.64 -1.66 -2.85
N VAL A 24 -13.02 -0.91 -1.92
CA VAL A 24 -12.91 0.54 -1.99
C VAL A 24 -11.75 0.97 -2.89
N PRO A 25 -11.81 2.17 -3.53
CA PRO A 25 -10.65 2.73 -4.21
C PRO A 25 -9.43 2.75 -3.29
N THR A 26 -8.29 2.29 -3.79
CA THR A 26 -7.08 2.08 -2.98
C THR A 26 -5.87 2.67 -3.70
N LEU A 27 -5.09 3.49 -2.99
CA LEU A 27 -3.78 3.97 -3.42
C LEU A 27 -2.70 3.35 -2.54
N PHE A 28 -1.72 2.71 -3.17
CA PHE A 28 -0.45 2.37 -2.55
C PHE A 28 0.59 3.42 -2.92
N THR A 29 1.37 3.88 -1.95
CA THR A 29 2.55 4.73 -2.17
C THR A 29 3.79 3.98 -1.73
N GLN A 30 4.83 3.96 -2.56
CA GLN A 30 6.04 3.19 -2.28
C GLN A 30 7.28 3.94 -2.74
N GLY A 31 8.26 4.09 -1.85
CA GLY A 31 9.59 4.56 -2.21
C GLY A 31 10.34 3.51 -3.03
N ASP A 32 10.99 3.93 -4.12
CA ASP A 32 11.81 3.03 -4.93
C ASP A 32 13.20 2.76 -4.32
N ALA A 33 13.58 3.52 -3.29
CA ALA A 33 14.80 3.35 -2.49
C ALA A 33 14.49 2.89 -1.05
N ASP A 34 13.31 2.30 -0.83
CA ASP A 34 12.92 1.72 0.46
C ASP A 34 13.85 0.55 0.83
N ASP A 35 14.49 0.66 1.99
CA ASP A 35 15.46 -0.29 2.52
C ASP A 35 14.85 -1.26 3.56
N VAL A 36 13.59 -1.05 3.93
CA VAL A 36 12.84 -1.86 4.90
C VAL A 36 11.86 -2.80 4.20
N VAL A 37 11.17 -2.30 3.18
CA VAL A 37 10.18 -3.04 2.39
C VAL A 37 10.64 -3.07 0.93
N ALA A 38 10.65 -4.26 0.33
CA ALA A 38 11.00 -4.40 -1.08
C ALA A 38 10.06 -3.55 -1.95
N PRO A 39 10.57 -2.70 -2.87
CA PRO A 39 9.74 -1.80 -3.66
C PRO A 39 8.58 -2.52 -4.36
N GLU A 40 8.78 -3.74 -4.88
CA GLU A 40 7.75 -4.49 -5.61
C GLU A 40 6.55 -4.91 -4.72
N GLU A 41 6.62 -4.77 -3.40
CA GLU A 41 5.54 -5.14 -2.49
C GLU A 41 4.24 -4.38 -2.76
N ALA A 42 4.31 -3.07 -2.98
CA ALA A 42 3.13 -2.27 -3.31
C ALA A 42 2.49 -2.73 -4.62
N GLN A 43 3.30 -3.11 -5.61
CA GLN A 43 2.80 -3.65 -6.88
C GLN A 43 2.13 -5.01 -6.68
N ARG A 44 2.75 -5.92 -5.92
CA ARG A 44 2.17 -7.23 -5.60
C ARG A 44 0.82 -7.10 -4.89
N GLN A 45 0.72 -6.20 -3.91
CA GLN A 45 -0.54 -5.95 -3.21
C GLN A 45 -1.60 -5.38 -4.15
N ALA A 46 -1.23 -4.42 -5.01
CA ALA A 46 -2.14 -3.86 -5.99
C ALA A 46 -2.67 -4.91 -6.97
N ASP A 47 -1.80 -5.81 -7.44
CA ASP A 47 -2.19 -6.88 -8.35
C ASP A 47 -3.15 -7.86 -7.67
N LEU A 48 -2.92 -8.23 -6.41
CA LEU A 48 -3.85 -9.06 -5.65
C LEU A 48 -5.24 -8.43 -5.49
N LEU A 49 -5.34 -7.12 -5.25
CA LEU A 49 -6.64 -6.43 -5.20
C LEU A 49 -7.32 -6.39 -6.57
N ARG A 50 -6.56 -6.19 -7.64
CA ARG A 50 -7.11 -6.19 -9.01
C ARG A 50 -7.61 -7.58 -9.40
N GLU A 51 -6.85 -8.62 -9.10
CA GLU A 51 -7.23 -10.03 -9.30
C GLU A 51 -8.51 -10.39 -8.53
N SER A 52 -8.76 -9.75 -7.38
CA SER A 52 -9.99 -9.93 -6.61
C SER A 52 -11.18 -9.09 -7.11
N GLY A 53 -11.03 -8.38 -8.24
CA GLY A 53 -12.09 -7.60 -8.88
C GLY A 53 -12.16 -6.13 -8.47
N ASN A 54 -11.16 -5.61 -7.74
CA ASN A 54 -11.07 -4.18 -7.48
C ASN A 54 -10.29 -3.48 -8.59
N GLU A 55 -11.00 -2.89 -9.56
CA GLU A 55 -10.39 -2.19 -10.69
C GLU A 55 -9.86 -0.79 -10.33
N ARG A 56 -10.21 -0.26 -9.15
CA ARG A 56 -9.86 1.11 -8.70
C ARG A 56 -8.65 1.11 -7.77
N VAL A 57 -7.55 0.52 -8.26
CA VAL A 57 -6.33 0.33 -7.48
C VAL A 57 -5.16 1.01 -8.18
N HIS A 58 -4.49 1.90 -7.46
CA HIS A 58 -3.42 2.75 -7.96
C HIS A 58 -2.12 2.50 -7.18
N VAL A 59 -1.00 2.62 -7.87
CA VAL A 59 0.34 2.57 -7.26
C VAL A 59 1.09 3.83 -7.66
N ALA A 60 1.53 4.60 -6.67
CA ALA A 60 2.38 5.76 -6.86
C ALA A 60 3.79 5.45 -6.32
N TRP A 61 4.76 5.48 -7.23
CA TRP A 61 6.18 5.36 -6.87
C TRP A 61 6.73 6.72 -6.46
N VAL A 62 7.47 6.76 -5.36
CA VAL A 62 8.12 7.97 -4.84
C VAL A 62 9.62 7.86 -5.15
N PRO A 63 10.14 8.61 -6.14
CA PRO A 63 11.52 8.45 -6.59
C PRO A 63 12.55 8.87 -5.53
N GLY A 64 13.55 8.02 -5.32
CA GLY A 64 14.62 8.19 -4.35
C GLY A 64 14.17 8.16 -2.89
N ALA A 65 12.92 7.82 -2.59
CA ALA A 65 12.39 7.87 -1.23
C ALA A 65 12.77 6.60 -0.44
N PRO A 66 13.33 6.75 0.77
CA PRO A 66 13.49 5.65 1.71
C PRO A 66 12.14 5.28 2.33
N HIS A 67 12.12 4.30 3.25
CA HIS A 67 10.90 3.84 3.92
C HIS A 67 10.04 4.97 4.52
N PHE A 68 10.68 6.00 5.05
CA PHE A 68 10.01 7.15 5.67
C PHE A 68 9.71 8.31 4.72
N CYS A 69 10.08 8.20 3.43
CA CYS A 69 9.92 9.26 2.43
C CYS A 69 10.56 10.61 2.82
N THR A 70 11.58 10.59 3.68
CA THR A 70 12.21 11.80 4.23
C THR A 70 12.85 12.65 3.12
N GLY A 71 12.36 13.88 2.94
CA GLY A 71 12.76 14.79 1.86
C GLY A 71 11.95 14.64 0.57
N GLN A 72 10.97 13.73 0.52
CA GLN A 72 10.05 13.52 -0.59
C GLN A 72 8.57 13.56 -0.16
N GLU A 73 8.26 14.13 1.01
CA GLU A 73 6.95 14.04 1.67
C GLU A 73 5.81 14.63 0.82
N ILE A 74 6.12 15.59 -0.05
CA ILE A 74 5.11 16.21 -0.93
C ILE A 74 4.61 15.26 -2.01
N LEU A 75 5.42 14.30 -2.45
CA LEU A 75 5.08 13.42 -3.57
C LEU A 75 3.95 12.43 -3.22
N PRO A 76 3.92 11.78 -2.04
CA PRO A 76 2.73 11.06 -1.58
C PRO A 76 1.48 11.95 -1.49
N VAL A 77 1.62 13.21 -1.06
CA VAL A 77 0.49 14.14 -0.94
C VAL A 77 -0.11 14.46 -2.31
N ASP A 78 0.74 14.71 -3.32
CA ASP A 78 0.30 14.93 -4.69
C ASP A 78 -0.44 13.70 -5.25
N ALA A 79 0.06 12.49 -4.96
CA ALA A 79 -0.62 11.25 -5.36
C ALA A 79 -2.00 11.09 -4.71
N ILE A 80 -2.14 11.47 -3.43
CA ILE A 80 -3.44 11.47 -2.73
C ILE A 80 -4.39 12.48 -3.37
N ALA A 81 -3.93 13.69 -3.68
CA ALA A 81 -4.75 14.71 -4.32
C ALA A 81 -5.22 14.30 -5.73
N ALA A 82 -4.35 13.61 -6.48
CA ALA A 82 -4.70 13.03 -7.78
C ALA A 82 -5.79 11.96 -7.64
N LEU A 83 -5.61 10.97 -6.75
CA LEU A 83 -6.64 9.96 -6.50
C LEU A 83 -7.97 10.60 -6.07
N HIS A 84 -7.93 11.57 -5.15
CA HIS A 84 -9.13 12.25 -4.68
C HIS A 84 -9.91 12.89 -5.84
N SER A 85 -9.21 13.47 -6.83
CA SER A 85 -9.84 14.08 -8.00
C SER A 85 -10.47 13.06 -8.95
N GLU A 86 -10.01 11.81 -8.95
CA GLU A 86 -10.57 10.72 -9.77
C GLU A 86 -11.82 10.08 -9.13
N ILE A 87 -11.93 10.12 -7.79
CA ILE A 87 -13.02 9.46 -7.05
C ILE A 87 -14.13 10.40 -6.56
N ALA A 88 -13.94 11.72 -6.68
CA ALA A 88 -14.92 12.76 -6.31
C ALA A 88 -15.88 13.07 -7.47
#